data_AF-A0A941DPG1-F1
#
_entry.id   AF-A0A941DPG1-F1
#
_cell.length_a   1.000
_cell.length_b   1.000
_cell.length_c   1.000
_cell.angle_alpha   90.00
_cell.angle_beta   90.00
_cell.angle_gamma   90.00
#
_symmetry.space_group_name_H-M   'P 1'
#
loop_
_entity.id
_entity.type
_entity.pdbx_description
1 polymer ?
#
loop_
_entity_poly.entity_id
_entity_poly.type
_entity_poly.pdbx_seq_one_letter_code
_entity_poly.pdbx_strand_id
1 'polypeptide(L)'
;DPHFRMMKIPLLIGGATTSRAHTAVKIAPNYEGPVVYVPDASRSVSVAQSLLTPESREQYITELGSDYERIRIQHANKKTTPMLTLEQARANKMRVSFSGAEAPVKPKFIGRRVFKN
;
A
#
# COMPACT_ATOMS: atom_id res chain seq x y z
N ASP A 1 -17.03 12.73 7.68
CA ASP A 1 -18.28 12.89 8.44
C ASP A 1 -17.94 13.04 9.92
N PRO A 2 -18.39 14.13 10.58
CA PRO A 2 -18.17 14.37 12.00
C PRO A 2 -18.69 13.26 12.92
N HIS A 3 -19.81 12.62 12.58
CA HIS A 3 -20.43 11.55 13.37
C HIS A 3 -19.45 10.39 13.60
N PHE A 4 -18.80 9.93 12.53
CA PHE A 4 -17.86 8.81 12.62
C PHE A 4 -16.57 9.16 13.37
N ARG A 5 -16.08 10.40 13.24
CA ARG A 5 -14.89 10.88 13.96
C ARG A 5 -15.16 11.03 15.46
N MET A 6 -16.27 11.65 15.83
CA MET A 6 -16.66 11.83 17.25
C MET A 6 -16.87 10.50 17.96
N MET A 7 -17.46 9.52 17.25
CA MET A 7 -17.70 8.17 17.79
C MET A 7 -16.47 7.26 17.75
N LYS A 8 -15.34 7.73 17.19
CA LYS A 8 -14.08 6.97 17.03
C LYS A 8 -14.31 5.56 16.47
N ILE A 9 -15.18 5.45 15.47
CA ILE A 9 -15.55 4.17 14.86
C ILE A 9 -14.31 3.55 14.20
N PRO A 10 -14.00 2.25 14.40
CA PRO A 10 -12.83 1.64 13.78
C PRO A 10 -12.84 1.72 12.25
N LEU A 11 -11.71 2.11 11.66
CA LEU A 11 -11.48 2.13 10.21
C LEU A 11 -10.73 0.87 9.78
N LEU A 12 -11.39 0.00 9.04
CA LEU A 12 -10.80 -1.21 8.46
C LEU A 12 -10.27 -0.93 7.05
N ILE A 13 -8.98 -1.16 6.84
CA ILE A 13 -8.29 -0.95 5.57
C ILE A 13 -7.88 -2.29 4.97
N GLY A 14 -8.33 -2.58 3.76
CA GLY A 14 -7.97 -3.80 3.03
C GLY A 14 -8.04 -3.63 1.52
N GLY A 15 -7.59 -4.64 0.77
CA GLY A 15 -7.58 -4.64 -0.70
C GLY A 15 -6.17 -4.67 -1.29
N ALA A 16 -6.09 -4.95 -2.60
CA ALA A 16 -4.85 -5.33 -3.29
C ALA A 16 -3.70 -4.30 -3.20
N THR A 17 -4.02 -3.01 -3.12
CA THR A 17 -3.02 -1.92 -3.08
C THR A 17 -2.68 -1.48 -1.65
N THR A 18 -3.43 -1.97 -0.66
CA THR A 18 -3.25 -1.58 0.74
C THR A 18 -2.19 -2.46 1.39
N SER A 19 -1.50 -1.91 2.39
CA SER A 19 -0.51 -2.66 3.15
C SER A 19 -0.42 -2.13 4.57
N ARG A 20 0.01 -2.99 5.51
CA ARG A 20 0.28 -2.61 6.90
C ARG A 20 1.23 -1.40 7.00
N ALA A 21 2.26 -1.35 6.16
CA ALA A 21 3.21 -0.24 6.14
C ALA A 21 2.56 1.07 5.67
N HIS A 22 1.81 1.04 4.56
CA HIS A 22 1.10 2.23 4.08
C HIS A 22 0.07 2.71 5.10
N THR A 23 -0.70 1.79 5.69
CA THR A 23 -1.68 2.13 6.72
C THR A 23 -1.03 2.79 7.94
N ALA A 24 0.05 2.23 8.48
CA ALA A 24 0.75 2.77 9.65
C ALA A 24 1.39 4.15 9.39
N VAL A 25 1.94 4.37 8.18
CA VAL A 25 2.71 5.58 7.84
C VAL A 25 1.84 6.70 7.28
N LYS A 26 0.80 6.39 6.51
CA LYS A 26 0.04 7.39 5.75
C LYS A 26 -1.42 7.53 6.17
N ILE A 27 -2.05 6.50 6.73
CA ILE A 27 -3.48 6.54 7.06
C ILE A 27 -3.69 6.77 8.56
N ALA A 28 -3.12 5.93 9.41
CA ALA A 28 -3.33 5.95 10.85
C ALA A 28 -3.06 7.32 11.52
N PRO A 29 -2.03 8.10 11.15
CA PRO A 29 -1.79 9.42 11.76
C PRO A 29 -2.89 10.46 11.50
N ASN A 30 -3.79 10.21 10.53
CA ASN A 30 -4.82 11.14 10.12
C ASN A 30 -6.21 10.79 10.67
N TYR A 31 -6.29 9.84 11.62
CA TYR A 31 -7.53 9.44 12.26
C TYR A 31 -7.34 9.18 13.75
N GLU A 32 -8.22 9.75 14.58
CA GLU A 32 -8.15 9.68 16.04
C GLU A 32 -8.71 8.38 16.64
N GLY A 33 -9.47 7.63 15.84
CA GLY A 33 -9.98 6.30 16.21
C GLY A 33 -9.05 5.18 15.74
N PRO A 34 -9.41 3.91 16.03
CA PRO A 34 -8.61 2.77 15.60
C PRO A 34 -8.56 2.66 14.08
N VAL A 35 -7.36 2.49 13.51
CA VAL A 35 -7.16 2.19 12.09
C VAL A 35 -6.49 0.83 11.98
N VAL A 36 -7.15 -0.13 11.34
CA VAL A 36 -6.69 -1.52 11.28
C VAL A 36 -6.53 -1.96 9.84
N TYR A 37 -5.33 -2.38 9.47
CA TYR A 37 -5.08 -3.10 8.22
C TYR A 37 -5.52 -4.56 8.34
N VAL A 38 -6.35 -5.02 7.40
CA VAL A 38 -6.83 -6.39 7.28
C VAL A 38 -6.44 -6.94 5.91
N PRO A 39 -5.61 -8.01 5.84
CA PRO A 39 -5.05 -8.48 4.58
C PRO A 39 -6.06 -9.22 3.69
N ASP A 40 -7.09 -9.83 4.29
CA ASP A 40 -8.07 -10.63 3.57
C ASP A 40 -9.37 -10.78 4.38
N ALA A 41 -10.43 -11.25 3.72
CA ALA A 41 -11.75 -11.40 4.31
C ALA A 41 -11.80 -12.39 5.49
N SER A 42 -10.97 -13.44 5.48
CA SER A 42 -10.97 -14.46 6.54
C SER A 42 -10.52 -13.87 7.89
N ARG A 43 -9.68 -12.84 7.86
CA ARG A 43 -9.20 -12.13 9.04
C ARG A 43 -10.10 -10.99 9.49
N SER A 44 -11.01 -10.50 8.66
CA SER A 44 -11.92 -9.40 9.01
C SER A 44 -12.82 -9.74 10.19
N VAL A 45 -13.27 -11.00 10.30
CA VAL A 45 -14.20 -11.44 11.35
C VAL A 45 -13.54 -11.39 12.73
N SER A 46 -12.33 -11.95 12.87
CA SER A 46 -11.61 -11.96 14.15
C SER A 46 -11.18 -10.56 14.59
N VAL A 47 -10.81 -9.70 13.64
CA VAL A 47 -10.52 -8.29 13.90
C VAL A 47 -11.77 -7.56 14.41
N ALA A 48 -12.91 -7.74 13.74
CA ALA A 48 -14.16 -7.11 14.17
C ALA A 48 -14.59 -7.58 15.57
N GLN A 49 -14.47 -8.88 15.87
CA GLN A 49 -14.74 -9.42 17.21
C GLN A 49 -13.84 -8.77 18.27
N SER A 50 -12.53 -8.70 18.03
CA SER A 50 -11.57 -8.11 18.96
C SER A 50 -11.83 -6.62 19.22
N LEU A 51 -12.41 -5.90 18.26
CA LEU A 51 -12.77 -4.49 18.40
C LEU A 51 -14.10 -4.24 19.12
N LEU A 52 -15.00 -5.24 19.12
CA LEU A 52 -16.33 -5.15 19.73
C LEU A 52 -16.37 -5.69 21.16
N THR A 53 -15.48 -6.62 21.51
CA THR A 53 -15.38 -7.20 22.85
C THR A 53 -14.67 -6.23 23.81
N PRO A 54 -15.35 -5.71 24.85
CA PRO A 54 -14.79 -4.70 25.76
C PRO A 54 -13.46 -5.12 26.40
N GLU A 55 -13.33 -6.40 26.77
CA GLU A 55 -12.19 -6.95 27.51
C GLU A 55 -10.91 -7.02 26.65
N SER A 56 -11.04 -7.22 25.33
CA SER A 56 -9.90 -7.34 24.41
C SER A 56 -9.63 -6.07 23.60
N ARG A 57 -10.61 -5.17 23.50
CA ARG A 57 -10.54 -3.96 22.68
C ARG A 57 -9.37 -3.05 23.03
N GLU A 58 -9.21 -2.70 24.31
CA GLU A 58 -8.17 -1.74 24.73
C GLU A 58 -6.77 -2.31 24.55
N GLN A 59 -6.58 -3.58 24.91
CA GLN A 59 -5.33 -4.30 24.70
C GLN A 59 -4.99 -4.35 23.20
N TYR A 60 -5.95 -4.76 22.36
CA TYR A 60 -5.76 -4.85 20.92
C TYR A 60 -5.36 -3.50 20.29
N ILE A 61 -6.03 -2.42 20.67
CA ILE A 61 -5.72 -1.07 20.17
C ILE A 61 -4.31 -0.62 20.62
N THR A 62 -3.93 -0.94 21.86
CA THR A 62 -2.61 -0.58 22.41
C THR A 62 -1.48 -1.34 21.70
N GLU A 63 -1.66 -2.65 21.49
CA GLU A 63 -0.72 -3.49 20.74
C GLU A 63 -0.59 -3.01 19.29
N LEU A 64 -1.72 -2.70 18.65
CA LEU A 64 -1.75 -2.18 17.28
C LEU A 64 -1.03 -0.83 17.17
N GLY A 65 -1.26 0.08 18.12
CA GLY A 65 -0.59 1.38 18.17
C GLY A 65 0.93 1.25 18.30
N SER A 66 1.38 0.37 19.21
CA SER A 66 2.80 0.07 19.41
C SER A 66 3.44 -0.53 18.16
N ASP A 67 2.73 -1.43 17.48
CA ASP A 67 3.19 -2.02 16.23
C ASP A 67 3.31 -0.99 15.10
N TYR A 68 2.32 -0.10 14.95
CA TYR A 68 2.35 0.94 13.93
C TYR A 68 3.46 1.95 14.19
N GLU A 69 3.72 2.27 15.45
CA GLU A 69 4.85 3.12 15.81
C GLU A 69 6.18 2.47 15.44
N ARG A 70 6.37 1.20 15.78
CA ARG A 70 7.54 0.42 15.37
C ARG A 70 7.73 0.44 13.85
N ILE A 71 6.65 0.27 13.07
CA ILE A 71 6.70 0.31 11.60
C ILE A 71 7.07 1.71 11.09
N ARG A 72 6.54 2.77 11.69
CA ARG A 72 6.90 4.15 11.32
C ARG A 72 8.38 4.42 11.56
N ILE A 73 8.91 4.05 12.72
CA ILE A 73 10.33 4.18 13.06
C ILE A 73 11.20 3.38 12.07
N GLN A 74 10.83 2.13 11.77
CA GLN A 74 11.54 1.30 10.80
C GLN A 74 11.53 1.89 9.39
N HIS A 75 10.39 2.44 8.97
CA HIS A 75 10.27 3.10 7.66
C HIS A 75 11.12 4.38 7.59
N ALA A 76 11.13 5.20 8.65
CA ALA A 76 11.94 6.41 8.74
C ALA A 76 13.45 6.10 8.71
N ASN A 77 13.86 5.00 9.35
CA ASN A 77 15.27 4.57 9.40
C ASN A 77 15.72 3.79 8.15
N LYS A 78 14.87 3.61 7.14
CA LYS A 78 15.21 2.87 5.94
C LYS A 78 16.30 3.62 5.18
N LYS A 79 17.46 2.97 5.00
CA LYS A 79 18.56 3.51 4.19
C LYS A 79 18.05 3.84 2.80
N THR A 80 18.23 5.09 2.40
CA THR A 80 17.91 5.55 1.06
C THR A 80 18.97 5.04 0.11
N THR A 81 18.54 4.37 -0.97
CA THR A 81 19.43 4.12 -2.10
C THR A 81 19.81 5.48 -2.71
N PRO A 82 21.08 5.70 -3.08
CA PRO A 82 21.46 6.92 -3.80
C PRO A 82 20.57 7.11 -5.03
N MET A 83 19.86 8.24 -5.08
CA MET A 83 18.98 8.57 -6.20
C MET A 83 19.76 9.34 -7.25
N LEU A 84 19.53 9.02 -8.53
CA LEU A 84 20.01 9.83 -9.64
C LEU A 84 19.08 11.03 -9.86
N THR A 85 19.65 12.14 -10.32
CA THR A 85 18.83 13.21 -10.91
C THR A 85 18.10 12.69 -12.14
N LEU A 86 17.00 13.35 -12.50
CA LEU A 86 16.25 13.01 -13.71
C LEU A 86 17.14 13.08 -14.98
N GLU A 87 18.06 14.04 -15.03
CA GLU A 87 19.01 14.20 -16.13
C GLU A 87 19.98 13.02 -16.20
N GLN A 88 20.61 12.64 -15.09
CA GLN A 88 21.50 11.47 -15.02
C GLN A 88 20.77 10.17 -15.38
N ALA A 89 19.55 9.98 -14.89
CA ALA A 89 18.74 8.80 -15.22
C ALA A 89 18.43 8.72 -16.73
N ARG A 90 18.12 9.86 -17.37
CA ARG A 90 17.89 9.94 -18.81
C ARG A 90 19.17 9.72 -19.62
N ALA A 91 20.31 10.24 -19.15
CA ALA A 91 21.62 9.98 -19.76
C ALA A 91 22.01 8.49 -19.67
N ASN A 92 21.62 7.82 -18.57
CA ASN A 92 21.82 6.39 -18.33
C ASN A 92 20.74 5.49 -18.96
N LYS A 93 19.95 6.01 -19.92
CA LYS A 93 18.96 5.19 -20.63
C LYS A 93 19.63 3.99 -21.31
N MET A 94 18.87 2.90 -21.46
CA MET A 94 19.31 1.73 -22.21
C MET A 94 19.67 2.13 -23.65
N ARG A 95 20.89 1.79 -24.09
CA ARG A 95 21.36 2.01 -25.46
C ARG A 95 21.01 0.79 -26.30
N VAL A 96 19.95 0.91 -27.08
CA VAL A 96 19.48 -0.13 -28.01
C VAL A 96 19.76 0.34 -29.43
N SER A 97 20.38 -0.51 -30.26
CA SER A 97 20.48 -0.20 -31.69
C SER A 97 19.18 -0.61 -32.38
N PHE A 98 18.70 0.24 -33.29
CA PHE A 98 17.47 0.02 -34.05
C PHE A 98 17.81 -0.33 -35.51
N SER A 99 18.92 -1.03 -35.72
CA SER A 99 19.50 -1.28 -37.04
C SER A 99 19.80 -2.76 -37.27
N GLY A 100 19.81 -3.17 -38.54
CA GLY A 100 20.14 -4.54 -38.92
C GLY A 100 19.25 -5.58 -38.24
N ALA A 101 19.89 -6.58 -37.62
CA ALA A 101 19.20 -7.66 -36.90
C ALA A 101 18.45 -7.19 -35.64
N GLU A 102 18.76 -6.00 -35.12
CA GLU A 102 18.12 -5.43 -33.92
C GLU A 102 16.98 -4.46 -34.27
N ALA A 103 16.73 -4.21 -35.56
CA ALA A 103 15.64 -3.36 -35.99
C ALA A 103 14.28 -3.94 -35.56
N PRO A 104 13.33 -3.09 -35.11
CA PRO A 104 11.99 -3.54 -34.79
C PRO A 104 11.34 -4.25 -35.98
N VAL A 105 10.86 -5.47 -35.76
CA VAL A 105 10.09 -6.21 -36.77
C VAL A 105 8.68 -5.64 -36.90
N LYS A 106 8.23 -5.45 -38.14
CA LYS A 106 6.87 -4.98 -38.42
C LYS A 106 5.84 -5.92 -37.80
N PRO A 107 4.87 -5.42 -37.01
CA PRO A 107 3.81 -6.25 -36.46
C PRO A 107 3.01 -6.95 -37.55
N LYS A 108 2.61 -8.22 -37.31
CA LYS A 108 1.77 -8.98 -38.23
C LYS A 108 0.39 -8.35 -38.46
N PHE A 109 -0.08 -7.56 -37.51
CA PHE A 109 -1.34 -6.84 -37.56
C PHE A 109 -1.20 -5.51 -36.84
N ILE A 110 -1.76 -4.46 -37.41
CA ILE A 110 -1.80 -3.11 -36.82
C ILE A 110 -3.28 -2.75 -36.67
N GLY A 111 -3.67 -2.34 -35.46
CA GLY A 111 -5.05 -1.99 -35.14
C GLY A 111 -5.66 -2.89 -34.07
N ARG A 112 -6.94 -2.66 -33.77
CA ARG A 112 -7.68 -3.38 -32.74
C ARG A 112 -8.23 -4.70 -33.30
N ARG A 113 -7.91 -5.82 -32.65
CA ARG A 113 -8.50 -7.13 -32.92
C ARG A 113 -9.42 -7.54 -31.78
N VAL A 114 -10.69 -7.75 -32.09
CA VAL A 114 -11.65 -8.33 -31.13
C VAL A 114 -11.59 -9.84 -31.26
N PHE A 115 -11.32 -10.51 -30.16
CA PHE A 115 -11.50 -11.95 -30.06
C PHE A 115 -12.92 -12.22 -29.57
N LYS A 116 -13.66 -13.04 -30.31
CA LYS A 116 -14.94 -13.58 -29.86
C LYS A 116 -14.66 -14.97 -29.31
N ASN A 117 -15.12 -15.22 -28.08
CA ASN A 117 -15.13 -16.54 -27.48
C ASN A 117 -16.24 -17.39 -28.10
#